data_AF-A0A243RC55-F1
#
_entry.id   AF-A0A243RC55-F1
#
_cell.length_a   1.000
_cell.length_b   1.000
_cell.length_c   1.000
_cell.angle_alpha   90.00
_cell.angle_beta   90.00
_cell.angle_gamma   90.00
#
_symmetry.space_group_name_H-M   'P 1'
#
loop_
_entity.id
_entity.type
_entity.pdbx_description
1 polymer ?
#
loop_
_entity_poly.entity_id
_entity_poly.type
_entity_poly.pdbx_seq_one_letter_code
_entity_poly.pdbx_strand_id
1 'polypeptide(L)' 'MRGWWQDLTDLVLPAECGGCGRPRTVLCPECRAVLSGVGARRVRPVPEPPGLPVVHAAARYAD' A
#
# COMPACT_ATOMS: atom_id res chain seq x y z
N MET A 1 10.81 -3.86 28.18
CA MET A 1 9.53 -4.59 28.16
C MET A 1 8.48 -3.98 27.23
N ARG A 2 8.33 -2.64 27.13
CA ARG A 2 7.37 -2.02 26.18
C ARG A 2 7.71 -2.25 24.70
N GLY A 3 9.00 -2.21 24.32
CA GLY A 3 9.42 -2.38 22.92
C GLY A 3 8.99 -3.71 22.29
N TRP A 4 9.29 -4.84 22.96
CA TRP A 4 8.90 -6.16 22.47
C TRP A 4 7.39 -6.35 22.31
N TRP A 5 6.59 -5.76 23.22
CA TRP A 5 5.14 -5.77 23.10
C TRP A 5 4.64 -4.91 21.93
N GLN A 6 5.30 -3.79 21.65
CA GLN A 6 4.99 -2.89 20.54
C GLN A 6 5.21 -3.58 19.18
N ASP A 7 6.36 -4.24 19.03
CA ASP A 7 6.74 -5.01 17.82
C ASP A 7 5.74 -6.14 17.53
N LEU A 8 5.25 -6.81 18.58
CA LEU A 8 4.28 -7.89 18.47
C LEU A 8 2.88 -7.37 18.11
N THR A 9 2.47 -6.22 18.68
CA THR A 9 1.23 -5.58 18.26
C THR A 9 1.28 -5.07 16.84
N ASP A 10 2.40 -4.53 16.35
CA ASP A 10 2.51 -4.06 14.96
C ASP A 10 2.43 -5.23 13.94
N LEU A 11 2.81 -6.44 14.37
CA LEU A 11 2.70 -7.65 13.58
C LEU A 11 1.26 -8.20 13.53
N VAL A 12 0.46 -8.00 14.59
CA VAL A 12 -0.89 -8.58 14.75
C VAL A 12 -2.00 -7.57 14.47
N LEU A 13 -1.75 -6.28 14.71
CA LEU A 13 -2.59 -5.13 14.43
C LEU A 13 -1.77 -4.17 13.57
N PRO A 14 -2.25 -3.78 12.37
CA PRO A 14 -1.51 -2.87 11.50
C PRO A 14 -1.07 -1.62 12.28
N ALA A 15 0.24 -1.42 12.38
CA ALA A 15 0.87 -0.28 13.04
C ALA A 15 0.37 1.04 12.45
N GLU A 16 0.25 1.07 11.13
CA GLU A 16 0.01 2.25 10.33
C GLU A 16 -0.76 1.97 9.03
N CYS A 17 -1.43 3.00 8.53
CA CYS A 17 -2.12 3.01 7.24
C CYS A 17 -1.11 2.86 6.11
N GLY A 18 -1.25 1.81 5.29
CA GLY A 18 -0.34 1.58 4.16
C GLY A 18 -0.33 2.68 3.08
N GLY A 19 -1.26 3.64 3.14
CA GLY A 19 -1.31 4.78 2.21
C GLY A 19 -0.71 6.09 2.76
N CYS A 20 -0.87 6.39 4.05
CA CYS A 20 -0.49 7.70 4.62
C CYS A 20 0.24 7.62 5.97
N GLY A 21 0.50 6.43 6.50
CA GLY A 21 1.20 6.25 7.77
C GLY A 21 0.39 6.57 9.03
N ARG A 22 -0.91 6.90 8.92
CA ARG A 22 -1.76 7.17 10.10
C ARG A 22 -1.81 5.91 11.00
N PRO A 23 -1.60 6.02 12.32
CA PRO A 23 -1.48 4.85 13.19
C PRO A 23 -2.79 4.06 13.33
N ARG A 24 -2.67 2.78 13.68
CA ARG A 24 -3.75 1.86 14.11
C ARG A 24 -4.85 1.61 13.07
N THR A 25 -4.51 1.51 11.79
CA THR A 25 -5.44 1.12 10.72
C THR A 25 -4.69 0.52 9.54
N VAL A 26 -5.24 -0.52 8.89
CA VAL A 26 -4.63 -1.06 7.64
C VAL A 26 -4.68 -0.01 6.53
N LEU A 27 -5.83 0.64 6.38
CA LEU A 27 -6.10 1.63 5.35
C LEU A 27 -7.21 2.57 5.82
N CYS A 28 -6.87 3.84 5.99
CA CYS A 28 -7.84 4.83 6.45
C CYS A 28 -8.92 5.11 5.37
N PRO A 29 -10.10 5.61 5.77
CA PRO A 29 -11.20 5.89 4.83
C PRO A 29 -10.80 6.84 3.70
N GLU A 30 -9.94 7.83 3.99
CA GLU A 30 -9.47 8.79 2.99
C GLU A 30 -8.63 8.10 1.91
N CYS A 31 -7.63 7.31 2.30
CA CYS A 31 -6.81 6.54 1.36
C CYS A 31 -7.63 5.48 0.61
N ARG A 32 -8.62 4.87 1.26
CA ARG A 32 -9.56 3.94 0.60
C ARG A 32 -10.38 4.64 -0.47
N ALA A 33 -10.89 5.84 -0.18
CA ALA A 33 -11.67 6.63 -1.14
C ALA A 33 -10.83 7.01 -2.36
N VAL A 34 -9.57 7.40 -2.16
CA VAL A 34 -8.63 7.65 -3.26
C VAL A 34 -8.49 6.39 -4.11
N LEU A 35 -8.08 5.26 -3.53
CA LEU A 35 -7.84 4.01 -4.29
C LEU A 35 -9.08 3.48 -5.01
N SER A 36 -10.28 3.67 -4.44
CA SER A 36 -11.54 3.23 -5.05
C SER A 36 -12.06 4.21 -6.11
N GLY A 37 -11.66 5.48 -6.02
CA GLY A 37 -12.07 6.54 -6.95
C GLY A 37 -11.18 6.64 -8.19
N VAL A 38 -9.93 6.19 -8.14
CA VAL A 38 -9.06 6.10 -9.33
C VAL A 38 -9.24 4.75 -10.01
N GLY A 39 -9.74 4.75 -11.25
CA GLY A 39 -9.73 3.55 -12.07
C GLY A 39 -8.30 3.04 -12.28
N ALA A 40 -8.10 1.72 -12.17
CA ALA A 40 -6.80 1.09 -12.38
C ALA A 40 -6.25 1.41 -13.78
N ARG A 41 -4.97 1.76 -13.86
CA ARG A 41 -4.30 2.16 -15.11
C ARG A 41 -3.19 1.19 -15.43
N ARG A 42 -2.99 0.91 -16.72
CA ARG A 42 -1.87 0.09 -17.18
C ARG A 42 -0.56 0.74 -16.76
N VAL A 43 0.30 -0.03 -16.11
CA VAL A 43 1.65 0.36 -15.71
C VAL A 43 2.66 -0.59 -16.32
N ARG A 44 3.88 -0.13 -16.58
CA ARG A 44 4.96 -0.93 -17.13
C ARG A 44 6.30 -0.48 -16.54
N PRO A 45 7.15 -1.41 -16.05
CA PRO A 45 8.52 -1.10 -15.71
C PRO A 45 9.30 -0.60 -16.93
N VAL A 46 10.34 0.21 -16.72
CA VAL A 46 11.23 0.69 -17.77
C VAL A 46 12.66 0.25 -17.45
N PRO A 47 13.27 -0.64 -18.27
CA PRO A 47 12.69 -1.32 -19.44
C PRO A 47 11.65 -2.39 -19.06
N GLU A 48 10.76 -2.76 -19.99
CA GLU A 48 9.75 -3.80 -19.79
C GLU A 48 10.37 -5.21 -19.89
N PRO A 49 10.26 -6.07 -18.85
CA PRO A 49 10.79 -7.43 -18.89
C PRO A 49 10.07 -8.31 -19.92
N PRO A 50 10.78 -9.16 -20.69
CA PRO A 50 10.16 -10.11 -21.59
C PRO A 50 9.23 -11.07 -20.85
N GLY A 51 8.03 -11.29 -21.40
CA GLY A 51 7.03 -12.20 -20.82
C GLY A 51 6.21 -11.61 -19.67
N LEU A 52 6.40 -10.33 -19.31
CA LEU A 52 5.56 -9.68 -18.32
C LEU A 52 4.11 -9.56 -18.85
N PRO A 53 3.10 -10.08 -18.13
CA PRO A 53 1.71 -9.88 -18.52
C PRO A 53 1.32 -8.41 -18.35
N VAL A 54 0.20 -8.00 -18.95
CA VAL A 54 -0.32 -6.64 -18.79
C VAL A 54 -0.70 -6.41 -17.32
N VAL A 55 0.06 -5.55 -16.63
CA VAL A 55 -0.19 -5.18 -15.23
C VAL A 55 -0.85 -3.80 -15.13
N HIS A 56 -1.69 -3.65 -14.11
CA HIS A 56 -2.41 -2.41 -13.80
C HIS A 56 -2.17 -2.02 -12.34
N ALA A 57 -2.15 -0.71 -12.07
CA ALA A 57 -2.06 -0.16 -10.72
C ALA A 57 -3.14 0.90 -10.48
N ALA A 58 -3.68 0.92 -9.26
CA ALA A 58 -4.64 1.92 -8.81
C ALA A 58 -3.98 3.26 -8.44
N ALA A 59 -2.67 3.26 -8.20
CA ALA A 59 -1.87 4.44 -7.88
C ALA A 59 -0.49 4.35 -8.56
N ARG A 60 0.23 5.48 -8.61
CA ARG A 60 1.63 5.47 -9.02
C ARG A 60 2.48 4.88 -7.91
N TYR A 61 3.53 4.16 -8.28
CA TYR A 61 4.60 3.81 -7.35
C TYR A 61 5.37 5.08 -6.98
N ALA A 62 5.77 5.17 -5.72
CA ALA A 62 6.76 6.16 -5.30
C ALA A 62 8.13 5.79 -5.87
N ASP A 63 8.97 6.81 -6.06
CA ASP A 63 10.36 6.65 -6.52
C ASP A 63 11.29 6.10 -5.42
#